data_AF-A0A3N1ASJ7-F1
#
_entry.id   AF-A0A3N1ASJ7-F1
#
_cell.length_a   1.000
_cell.length_b   1.000
_cell.length_c   1.000
_cell.angle_alpha   90.00
_cell.angle_beta   90.00
_cell.angle_gamma   90.00
#
_symmetry.space_group_name_H-M   'P 1'
#
loop_
_entity.id
_entity.type
_entity.pdbx_description
1 polymer ?
#
loop_
_entity_poly.entity_id
_entity_poly.type
_entity_poly.pdbx_seq_one_letter_code
_entity_poly.pdbx_strand_id
1 'polypeptide(L)'
;MSGGGGSPVRSGPYRPDRSGPEESGVEQPGPEPGGPNLQQRRLRAMALIMVAVVVLAALPLYFGIRAATRDPVFNSLDRLDVPGWAAQERTDAISGSRWCLIDCRFRERTMTSERGTEETAQVYTAALTDAGWLPWDAELCPSQPVEGQYNCWTRDELTLDLWVRPPACSDDLLLQRPTVEPPSGESTDGGSADGESADSPPVTEAETCTGSVVSIKVRNAIGDDRMKPQPSTDPSLTGEDPDPVFTDDPLLDLEVEPS
;
A
#
# COMPACT_ATOMS: atom_id res chain seq x y z
N MET A 1 59.00 -31.48 -39.95
CA MET A 1 58.57 -30.90 -41.24
C MET A 1 58.08 -29.50 -40.89
N SER A 2 58.85 -28.42 -40.97
CA SER A 2 59.85 -27.96 -41.96
C SER A 2 59.22 -27.27 -43.18
N GLY A 3 59.66 -26.04 -43.49
CA GLY A 3 59.10 -25.12 -44.49
C GLY A 3 58.16 -24.08 -43.85
N GLY A 4 58.35 -22.76 -43.95
CA GLY A 4 59.14 -21.96 -44.90
C GLY A 4 58.39 -21.83 -46.23
N GLY A 5 58.18 -20.66 -46.84
CA GLY A 5 58.61 -19.30 -46.54
C GLY A 5 58.61 -18.47 -47.84
N GLY A 6 58.63 -17.13 -47.76
CA GLY A 6 58.97 -16.26 -48.90
C GLY A 6 57.81 -15.57 -49.63
N SER A 7 57.81 -14.23 -49.57
CA SER A 7 57.28 -13.36 -50.64
C SER A 7 58.25 -13.33 -51.83
N PRO A 8 57.84 -12.84 -53.02
CA PRO A 8 58.57 -11.68 -53.55
C PRO A 8 57.77 -10.64 -54.35
N VAL A 9 58.41 -9.47 -54.42
CA VAL A 9 58.11 -8.19 -55.08
C VAL A 9 58.10 -8.24 -56.63
N ARG A 10 57.26 -7.41 -57.29
CA ARG A 10 57.54 -6.65 -58.56
C ARG A 10 56.32 -5.79 -59.02
N SER A 11 56.39 -4.74 -59.86
CA SER A 11 57.36 -3.59 -59.96
C SER A 11 56.91 -2.53 -61.02
N GLY A 12 56.53 -1.31 -60.58
CA GLY A 12 56.51 -0.08 -61.41
C GLY A 12 55.37 0.11 -62.44
N PRO A 13 55.40 1.19 -63.27
CA PRO A 13 56.41 2.25 -63.35
C PRO A 13 55.88 3.71 -63.49
N TYR A 14 56.83 4.64 -63.68
CA TYR A 14 56.78 5.91 -64.45
C TYR A 14 56.50 7.26 -63.74
N ARG A 15 57.52 8.13 -63.78
CA ARG A 15 57.47 9.60 -63.63
C ARG A 15 57.21 10.24 -65.00
N PRO A 16 56.70 11.48 -65.02
CA PRO A 16 57.40 12.52 -65.78
C PRO A 16 58.00 13.58 -64.86
N ASP A 17 59.22 13.99 -65.21
CA ASP A 17 59.89 15.17 -64.67
C ASP A 17 59.40 16.42 -65.42
N ARG A 18 59.19 17.54 -64.73
CA ARG A 18 59.00 18.85 -65.39
C ARG A 18 59.50 19.96 -64.50
N SER A 19 60.50 20.67 -64.98
CA SER A 19 61.35 21.55 -64.17
C SER A 19 60.96 23.04 -64.31
N GLY A 20 60.73 23.70 -63.17
CA GLY A 20 60.83 25.15 -62.96
C GLY A 20 59.66 26.05 -63.45
N PRO A 21 59.63 27.33 -63.03
CA PRO A 21 60.59 28.03 -62.16
C PRO A 21 60.03 28.39 -60.76
N GLU A 22 60.80 29.16 -60.00
CA GLU A 22 60.55 29.62 -58.63
C GLU A 22 59.27 30.46 -58.46
N GLU A 23 58.51 30.21 -57.39
CA GLU A 23 57.71 31.26 -56.73
C GLU A 23 57.76 31.12 -55.20
N SER A 24 58.01 32.24 -54.53
CA SER A 24 58.17 32.37 -53.09
C SER A 24 56.83 32.19 -52.36
N GLY A 25 56.66 31.15 -51.55
CA GLY A 25 55.37 30.87 -50.91
C GLY A 25 55.46 30.10 -49.60
N VAL A 26 55.64 30.84 -48.50
CA VAL A 26 55.66 30.41 -47.09
C VAL A 26 54.83 29.14 -46.82
N GLU A 27 55.52 28.08 -46.42
CA GLU A 27 54.94 26.90 -45.79
C GLU A 27 54.30 27.28 -44.45
N GLN A 28 52.98 27.50 -44.43
CA GLN A 28 52.22 27.68 -43.20
C GLN A 28 51.81 26.31 -42.65
N PRO A 29 52.34 25.86 -41.50
CA PRO A 29 51.73 24.76 -40.78
C PRO A 29 50.33 25.20 -40.36
N GLY A 30 49.30 24.47 -40.79
CA GLY A 30 47.94 24.72 -40.36
C GLY A 30 47.82 24.67 -38.83
N PRO A 31 46.97 25.49 -38.20
CA PRO A 31 46.85 25.50 -36.75
C PRO A 31 46.35 24.15 -36.27
N GLU A 32 47.22 23.36 -35.65
CA GLU A 32 46.81 22.13 -34.99
C GLU A 32 45.75 22.49 -33.93
N PRO A 33 44.55 21.88 -33.98
CA PRO A 33 43.51 22.18 -33.02
C PRO A 33 43.97 21.65 -31.66
N GLY A 34 44.38 22.57 -30.78
CA GLY A 34 44.97 22.28 -29.48
C GLY A 34 44.19 21.19 -28.74
N GLY A 35 44.76 19.98 -28.73
CA GLY A 35 44.10 18.80 -28.19
C GLY A 35 43.68 19.06 -26.74
N PRO A 36 42.43 18.76 -26.34
CA PRO A 36 41.95 19.08 -25.00
C PRO A 36 42.90 18.50 -23.96
N ASN A 37 43.45 19.37 -23.10
CA ASN A 37 44.51 19.05 -22.14
C ASN A 37 44.28 17.67 -21.51
N LEU A 38 45.28 16.80 -21.54
CA LEU A 38 45.16 15.43 -21.01
C LEU A 38 44.68 15.43 -19.55
N GLN A 39 45.02 16.47 -18.77
CA GLN A 39 44.49 16.71 -17.44
C GLN A 39 42.99 17.03 -17.42
N GLN A 40 42.46 17.88 -18.30
CA GLN A 40 41.00 18.12 -18.41
C GLN A 40 40.24 16.86 -18.85
N ARG A 41 40.79 16.06 -19.77
CA ARG A 41 40.19 14.77 -20.15
C ARG A 41 40.17 13.78 -18.97
N ARG A 42 41.27 13.69 -18.20
CA ARG A 42 41.35 12.85 -16.98
C ARG A 42 40.39 13.32 -15.88
N LEU A 43 40.28 14.63 -15.64
CA LEU A 43 39.34 15.18 -14.65
C LEU A 43 37.89 14.89 -15.02
N ARG A 44 37.50 15.08 -16.30
CA ARG A 44 36.16 14.73 -16.78
C ARG A 44 35.88 13.23 -16.69
N ALA A 45 36.86 12.37 -17.04
CA ALA A 45 36.72 10.92 -16.89
C ALA A 45 36.55 10.50 -15.42
N MET A 46 37.35 11.04 -14.51
CA MET A 46 37.23 10.75 -13.07
C MET A 46 35.90 11.25 -12.49
N ALA A 47 35.42 12.41 -12.91
CA ALA A 47 34.11 12.92 -12.51
C ALA A 47 32.97 12.00 -13.01
N LEU A 48 33.02 11.55 -14.27
CA LEU A 48 32.04 10.61 -14.81
C LEU A 48 32.08 9.24 -14.12
N ILE A 49 33.28 8.73 -13.79
CA ILE A 49 33.44 7.49 -13.01
C ILE A 49 32.86 7.67 -11.60
N MET A 50 33.13 8.78 -10.91
CA MET A 50 32.54 9.09 -9.61
C MET A 50 31.01 9.15 -9.68
N VAL A 51 30.43 9.83 -10.68
CA VAL A 51 28.97 9.86 -10.86
C VAL A 51 28.40 8.47 -11.12
N ALA A 52 29.04 7.67 -11.98
CA ALA A 52 28.62 6.30 -12.25
C ALA A 52 28.69 5.42 -10.99
N VAL A 53 29.76 5.51 -10.20
CA VAL A 53 29.90 4.79 -8.92
C VAL A 53 28.83 5.24 -7.92
N VAL A 54 28.58 6.55 -7.79
CA VAL A 54 27.53 7.08 -6.90
C VAL A 54 26.15 6.57 -7.30
N VAL A 55 25.79 6.60 -8.58
CA VAL A 55 24.49 6.10 -9.07
C VAL A 55 24.36 4.58 -8.86
N LEU A 56 25.40 3.81 -9.21
CA LEU A 56 25.41 2.35 -9.07
C LEU A 56 25.45 1.89 -7.61
N ALA A 57 26.01 2.67 -6.69
CA ALA A 57 26.05 2.36 -5.26
C ALA A 57 24.82 2.88 -4.49
N ALA A 58 24.25 4.03 -4.87
CA ALA A 58 23.15 4.66 -4.16
C ALA A 58 21.88 3.79 -4.15
N LEU A 59 21.53 3.19 -5.28
CA LEU A 59 20.35 2.31 -5.38
C LEU A 59 20.46 1.05 -4.49
N PRO A 60 21.48 0.18 -4.60
CA PRO A 60 21.59 -1.00 -3.75
C PRO A 60 21.81 -0.62 -2.27
N LEU A 61 22.48 0.49 -1.96
CA LEU A 61 22.61 0.98 -0.58
C LEU A 61 21.24 1.41 -0.02
N TYR A 62 20.45 2.18 -0.78
CA TYR A 62 19.12 2.63 -0.39
C TYR A 62 18.17 1.44 -0.15
N PHE A 63 18.09 0.50 -1.11
CA PHE A 63 17.24 -0.68 -0.96
C PHE A 63 17.75 -1.63 0.14
N GLY A 64 19.07 -1.78 0.30
CA GLY A 64 19.67 -2.58 1.37
C GLY A 64 19.36 -2.04 2.77
N ILE A 65 19.51 -0.73 2.98
CA ILE A 65 19.12 -0.05 4.23
C ILE A 65 17.61 -0.22 4.46
N ARG A 66 16.78 0.06 3.44
CA ARG A 66 15.32 -0.03 3.56
C ARG A 66 14.83 -1.46 3.85
N ALA A 67 15.49 -2.47 3.30
CA ALA A 67 15.20 -3.88 3.61
C ALA A 67 15.60 -4.23 5.05
N ALA A 68 16.79 -3.79 5.49
CA ALA A 68 17.26 -4.01 6.86
C ALA A 68 16.42 -3.29 7.94
N THR A 69 15.77 -2.18 7.60
CA THR A 69 14.87 -1.46 8.52
C THR A 69 13.41 -1.95 8.49
N ARG A 70 13.03 -2.84 7.56
CA ARG A 70 11.65 -3.37 7.49
C ARG A 70 11.36 -4.27 8.69
N ASP A 71 10.18 -4.11 9.28
CA ASP A 71 9.82 -4.87 10.48
C ASP A 71 9.67 -6.38 10.17
N PRO A 72 10.29 -7.28 10.97
CA PRO A 72 10.22 -8.72 10.73
C PRO A 72 8.80 -9.29 10.82
N VAL A 73 7.88 -8.65 11.55
CA VAL A 73 6.48 -9.08 11.62
C VAL A 73 5.82 -8.95 10.25
N PHE A 74 6.01 -7.84 9.54
CA PHE A 74 5.49 -7.68 8.18
C PHE A 74 6.11 -8.67 7.20
N ASN A 75 7.40 -8.99 7.34
CA ASN A 75 8.02 -10.06 6.57
C ASN A 75 7.45 -11.46 6.92
N SER A 76 6.88 -11.65 8.11
CA SER A 76 6.18 -12.89 8.48
C SER A 76 4.74 -12.93 7.96
N LEU A 77 4.05 -11.79 7.91
CA LEU A 77 2.73 -11.65 7.31
C LEU A 77 2.79 -11.73 5.76
N ASP A 78 3.87 -11.26 5.14
CA ASP A 78 4.18 -11.43 3.71
C ASP A 78 4.44 -12.90 3.31
N ARG A 79 4.56 -13.82 4.29
CA ARG A 79 4.75 -15.27 4.08
C ARG A 79 3.52 -16.12 4.42
N LEU A 80 2.41 -15.49 4.83
CA LEU A 80 1.13 -16.19 4.90
C LEU A 80 0.76 -16.62 3.48
N ASP A 81 0.38 -17.88 3.29
CA ASP A 81 -0.01 -18.43 1.97
C ASP A 81 -1.45 -18.00 1.63
N VAL A 82 -1.64 -16.68 1.50
CA VAL A 82 -2.90 -16.06 1.12
C VAL A 82 -2.91 -15.81 -0.39
N PRO A 83 -3.98 -16.20 -1.10
CA PRO A 83 -4.09 -16.01 -2.54
C PRO A 83 -4.19 -14.52 -2.88
N GLY A 84 -3.72 -14.15 -4.07
CA GLY A 84 -3.60 -12.74 -4.48
C GLY A 84 -4.91 -11.94 -4.37
N TRP A 85 -6.05 -12.57 -4.66
CA TRP A 85 -7.37 -11.94 -4.54
C TRP A 85 -7.73 -11.49 -3.11
N ALA A 86 -7.11 -12.07 -2.08
CA ALA A 86 -7.39 -11.80 -0.67
C ALA A 86 -6.46 -10.74 -0.06
N ALA A 87 -5.43 -10.29 -0.79
CA ALA A 87 -4.31 -9.52 -0.26
C ALA A 87 -3.92 -8.33 -1.16
N GLN A 88 -4.94 -7.64 -1.67
CA GLN A 88 -4.82 -6.44 -2.50
C GLN A 88 -4.54 -5.18 -1.64
N GLU A 89 -4.01 -4.13 -2.27
CA GLU A 89 -3.83 -2.78 -1.71
C GLU A 89 -3.21 -2.69 -0.30
N ARG A 90 -2.19 -3.53 -0.06
CA ARG A 90 -1.49 -3.64 1.23
C ARG A 90 -0.95 -2.29 1.74
N THR A 91 -1.44 -1.89 2.90
CA THR A 91 -1.00 -0.72 3.65
C THR A 91 -0.46 -1.15 5.03
N ASP A 92 0.84 -0.92 5.27
CA ASP A 92 1.53 -1.22 6.53
C ASP A 92 1.63 0.06 7.41
N ALA A 93 1.19 0.00 8.67
CA ALA A 93 1.30 1.09 9.66
C ALA A 93 2.01 0.62 10.95
N ILE A 94 2.82 1.50 11.55
CA ILE A 94 3.53 1.21 12.81
C ILE A 94 3.38 2.40 13.76
N SER A 95 3.07 2.12 15.02
CA SER A 95 3.10 3.09 16.12
C SER A 95 3.80 2.52 17.36
N GLY A 96 4.03 3.35 18.38
CA GLY A 96 4.70 2.97 19.62
C GLY A 96 6.20 2.68 19.49
N SER A 97 6.82 2.20 20.58
CA SER A 97 8.26 2.02 20.71
C SER A 97 8.68 0.55 20.69
N ARG A 98 9.80 0.26 19.99
CA ARG A 98 10.47 -1.05 20.04
C ARG A 98 10.93 -1.46 21.45
N TRP A 99 11.12 -0.49 22.33
CA TRP A 99 11.63 -0.68 23.68
C TRP A 99 10.52 -0.62 24.76
N CYS A 100 9.25 -0.46 24.37
CA CYS A 100 8.11 -0.34 25.30
C CYS A 100 8.31 0.72 26.43
N LEU A 101 9.00 1.83 26.15
CA LEU A 101 9.28 2.87 27.16
C LEU A 101 8.04 3.68 27.58
N ILE A 102 7.04 3.75 26.71
CA ILE A 102 5.72 4.34 26.96
C ILE A 102 4.72 3.34 26.35
N ASP A 103 4.48 3.46 25.04
CA ASP A 103 3.72 2.47 24.29
C ASP A 103 4.63 1.38 23.73
N CYS A 104 4.21 0.11 23.84
CA CYS A 104 4.80 -0.98 23.08
C CYS A 104 4.53 -0.82 21.58
N ARG A 105 5.40 -1.38 20.74
CA ARG A 105 5.27 -1.31 19.28
C ARG A 105 3.99 -2.01 18.81
N PHE A 106 3.09 -1.23 18.25
CA PHE A 106 1.89 -1.69 17.57
C PHE A 106 2.11 -1.67 16.06
N ARG A 107 1.57 -2.68 15.37
CA ARG A 107 1.71 -2.85 13.92
C ARG A 107 0.33 -3.18 13.38
N GLU A 108 -0.11 -2.43 12.39
CA GLU A 108 -1.36 -2.72 11.68
C GLU A 108 -1.06 -2.89 10.21
N ARG A 109 -1.72 -3.86 9.59
CA ARG A 109 -1.75 -4.03 8.15
C ARG A 109 -3.19 -4.09 7.69
N THR A 110 -3.51 -3.29 6.68
CA THR A 110 -4.82 -3.31 6.02
C THR A 110 -4.66 -3.80 4.58
N MET A 111 -5.59 -4.63 4.11
CA MET A 111 -5.71 -5.11 2.74
C MET A 111 -7.16 -5.04 2.28
N THR A 112 -7.36 -4.98 0.96
CA THR A 112 -8.64 -5.28 0.31
C THR A 112 -8.64 -6.72 -0.22
N SER A 113 -9.82 -7.30 -0.30
CA SER A 113 -10.09 -8.63 -0.86
C SER A 113 -11.20 -8.50 -1.90
N GLU A 114 -11.06 -9.19 -3.02
CA GLU A 114 -12.07 -9.26 -4.10
C GLU A 114 -13.29 -10.10 -3.70
N ARG A 115 -13.20 -10.90 -2.63
CA ARG A 115 -14.26 -11.82 -2.18
C ARG A 115 -14.83 -11.40 -0.82
N GLY A 116 -16.02 -11.91 -0.53
CA GLY A 116 -16.76 -11.57 0.68
C GLY A 116 -16.04 -11.93 1.98
N THR A 117 -16.54 -11.36 3.07
CA THR A 117 -15.99 -11.48 4.44
C THR A 117 -15.74 -12.93 4.86
N GLU A 118 -16.72 -13.81 4.63
CA GLU A 118 -16.69 -15.21 5.08
C GLU A 118 -15.52 -16.00 4.46
N GLU A 119 -15.46 -16.03 3.12
CA GLU A 119 -14.43 -16.76 2.38
C GLU A 119 -13.03 -16.18 2.62
N THR A 120 -12.94 -14.86 2.75
CA THR A 120 -11.68 -14.18 3.08
C THR A 120 -11.22 -14.58 4.49
N ALA A 121 -12.11 -14.57 5.49
CA ALA A 121 -11.78 -14.94 6.86
C ALA A 121 -11.33 -16.40 7.00
N GLN A 122 -11.97 -17.34 6.28
CA GLN A 122 -11.56 -18.74 6.24
C GLN A 122 -10.13 -18.92 5.72
N VAL A 123 -9.79 -18.22 4.63
CA VAL A 123 -8.46 -18.27 4.01
C VAL A 123 -7.38 -17.68 4.91
N TYR A 124 -7.62 -16.54 5.56
CA TYR A 124 -6.66 -16.01 6.55
C TYR A 124 -6.53 -16.90 7.78
N THR A 125 -7.62 -17.49 8.27
CA THR A 125 -7.64 -18.43 9.41
C THR A 125 -6.80 -19.68 9.12
N ALA A 126 -6.93 -20.26 7.92
CA ALA A 126 -6.09 -21.37 7.47
C ALA A 126 -4.61 -20.96 7.38
N ALA A 127 -4.30 -19.87 6.67
CA ALA A 127 -2.93 -19.41 6.50
C ALA A 127 -2.23 -19.03 7.82
N LEU A 128 -2.97 -18.50 8.81
CA LEU A 128 -2.45 -18.24 10.16
C LEU A 128 -2.14 -19.56 10.89
N THR A 129 -3.05 -20.54 10.83
CA THR A 129 -2.86 -21.87 11.43
C THR A 129 -1.64 -22.58 10.84
N ASP A 130 -1.50 -22.61 9.52
CA ASP A 130 -0.36 -23.21 8.82
C ASP A 130 0.96 -22.48 9.10
N ALA A 131 0.90 -21.17 9.36
CA ALA A 131 2.04 -20.38 9.83
C ALA A 131 2.31 -20.53 11.35
N GLY A 132 1.65 -21.46 12.03
CA GLY A 132 1.87 -21.80 13.43
C GLY A 132 1.31 -20.79 14.44
N TRP A 133 0.35 -19.95 14.05
CA TRP A 133 -0.43 -19.17 15.01
C TRP A 133 -1.45 -20.08 15.70
N LEU A 134 -1.61 -19.90 17.01
CA LEU A 134 -2.59 -20.62 17.81
C LEU A 134 -3.82 -19.72 18.02
N PRO A 135 -5.05 -20.22 17.83
CA PRO A 135 -6.26 -19.46 18.15
C PRO A 135 -6.29 -19.19 19.65
N TRP A 136 -6.67 -17.96 20.02
CA TRP A 136 -6.66 -17.48 21.39
C TRP A 136 -8.02 -16.91 21.76
N ASP A 137 -8.76 -17.67 22.56
CA ASP A 137 -10.02 -17.25 23.16
C ASP A 137 -9.74 -16.34 24.35
N ALA A 138 -9.58 -15.05 24.07
CA ALA A 138 -9.37 -14.01 25.08
C ALA A 138 -10.71 -13.35 25.44
N GLU A 139 -10.94 -13.11 26.73
CA GLU A 139 -12.17 -12.51 27.28
C GLU A 139 -12.55 -11.15 26.65
N LEU A 140 -11.59 -10.45 26.03
CA LEU A 140 -11.78 -9.21 25.27
C LEU A 140 -11.41 -9.39 23.79
N CYS A 141 -11.89 -10.46 23.15
CA CYS A 141 -11.71 -10.76 21.73
C CYS A 141 -13.06 -11.02 21.02
N PRO A 142 -13.65 -10.02 20.34
CA PRO A 142 -13.32 -8.59 20.40
C PRO A 142 -13.75 -7.97 21.74
N SER A 143 -13.17 -6.82 22.10
CA SER A 143 -13.57 -6.08 23.32
C SER A 143 -14.95 -5.41 23.22
N GLN A 144 -15.50 -5.28 22.01
CA GLN A 144 -16.82 -4.75 21.71
C GLN A 144 -17.38 -5.51 20.49
N PRO A 145 -18.72 -5.67 20.36
CA PRO A 145 -19.30 -6.21 19.14
C PRO A 145 -18.90 -5.38 17.91
N VAL A 146 -18.42 -6.06 16.87
CA VAL A 146 -18.03 -5.44 15.59
C VAL A 146 -18.69 -6.18 14.43
N GLU A 147 -18.92 -5.48 13.33
CA GLU A 147 -19.39 -6.09 12.09
C GLU A 147 -18.28 -6.91 11.42
N GLY A 148 -18.65 -8.05 10.83
CA GLY A 148 -17.73 -8.96 10.16
C GLY A 148 -17.21 -10.09 11.07
N GLN A 149 -16.14 -10.75 10.64
CA GLN A 149 -15.47 -11.79 11.41
C GLN A 149 -14.24 -11.23 12.12
N TYR A 150 -14.18 -11.41 13.44
CA TYR A 150 -13.06 -11.02 14.29
C TYR A 150 -12.58 -12.23 15.09
N ASN A 151 -11.28 -12.53 15.06
CA ASN A 151 -10.68 -13.57 15.89
C ASN A 151 -9.25 -13.19 16.33
N CYS A 152 -8.79 -13.77 17.45
CA CYS A 152 -7.49 -13.49 18.04
C CYS A 152 -6.59 -14.71 18.04
N TRP A 153 -5.30 -14.43 17.97
CA TRP A 153 -4.25 -15.39 17.76
C TRP A 153 -3.04 -15.06 18.63
N THR A 154 -2.28 -16.08 19.01
CA THR A 154 -1.01 -15.94 19.72
C THR A 154 0.08 -16.79 19.07
N ARG A 155 1.31 -16.27 19.05
CA ARG A 155 2.49 -17.00 18.59
C ARG A 155 3.75 -16.37 19.19
N ASP A 156 4.55 -17.19 19.88
CA ASP A 156 5.78 -16.78 20.56
C ASP A 156 5.57 -15.57 21.50
N GLU A 157 6.18 -14.43 21.19
CA GLU A 157 6.08 -13.17 21.94
C GLU A 157 5.02 -12.20 21.37
N LEU A 158 4.17 -12.65 20.46
CA LEU A 158 3.21 -11.81 19.70
C LEU A 158 1.76 -12.25 19.90
N THR A 159 0.88 -11.25 19.95
CA THR A 159 -0.57 -11.42 19.80
C THR A 159 -1.02 -10.75 18.51
N LEU A 160 -2.02 -11.33 17.85
CA LEU A 160 -2.55 -10.87 16.57
C LEU A 160 -4.08 -10.88 16.63
N ASP A 161 -4.68 -9.73 16.33
CA ASP A 161 -6.11 -9.61 16.04
C ASP A 161 -6.29 -9.63 14.52
N LEU A 162 -7.12 -10.53 14.00
CA LEU A 162 -7.55 -10.55 12.61
C LEU A 162 -9.01 -10.10 12.56
N TRP A 163 -9.28 -9.06 11.77
CA TRP A 163 -10.62 -8.55 11.53
C TRP A 163 -10.88 -8.47 10.03
N VAL A 164 -11.81 -9.28 9.53
CA VAL A 164 -12.32 -9.23 8.17
C VAL A 164 -13.72 -8.66 8.21
N ARG A 165 -14.00 -7.62 7.43
CA ARG A 165 -15.28 -6.91 7.43
C ARG A 165 -15.72 -6.55 6.01
N PRO A 166 -17.01 -6.26 5.77
CA PRO A 166 -17.44 -5.62 4.53
C PRO A 166 -16.64 -4.34 4.27
N PRO A 167 -16.40 -3.96 3.00
CA PRO A 167 -15.82 -2.67 2.71
C PRO A 167 -16.77 -1.57 3.16
N ALA A 168 -16.23 -0.46 3.66
CA ALA A 168 -17.04 0.72 3.94
C ALA A 168 -17.52 1.30 2.60
N CYS A 169 -18.73 0.91 2.18
CA CYS A 169 -19.48 1.71 1.22
C CYS A 169 -19.58 3.12 1.78
N SER A 170 -19.22 4.12 0.97
CA SER A 170 -19.89 5.39 1.13
C SER A 170 -21.35 5.16 0.78
N ASP A 171 -22.21 5.09 1.80
CA ASP A 171 -23.57 5.58 1.67
C ASP A 171 -23.42 7.03 1.20
N ASP A 172 -23.42 7.24 -0.13
CA ASP A 172 -23.26 8.57 -0.67
C ASP A 172 -24.58 9.32 -0.47
N LEU A 173 -24.71 9.89 0.72
CA LEU A 173 -25.84 10.72 1.13
C LEU A 173 -26.04 11.93 0.19
N LEU A 174 -25.06 12.23 -0.69
CA LEU A 174 -25.20 13.22 -1.76
C LEU A 174 -25.95 12.64 -2.97
N LEU A 175 -25.80 11.35 -3.29
CA LEU A 175 -26.62 10.65 -4.29
C LEU A 175 -28.02 10.32 -3.75
N GLN A 176 -28.15 10.07 -2.45
CA GLN A 176 -29.45 9.90 -1.77
C GLN A 176 -30.17 11.22 -1.51
N ARG A 177 -29.55 12.38 -1.82
CA ARG A 177 -30.19 13.68 -1.67
C ARG A 177 -31.36 13.78 -2.66
N PRO A 178 -32.60 14.06 -2.20
CA PRO A 178 -33.70 14.35 -3.10
C PRO A 178 -33.30 15.50 -4.03
N THR A 179 -33.21 15.21 -5.33
CA THR A 179 -33.06 16.26 -6.33
C THR A 179 -34.39 16.99 -6.39
N VAL A 180 -34.46 18.13 -5.68
CA VAL A 180 -35.57 19.06 -5.83
C VAL A 180 -35.45 19.64 -7.24
N GLU A 181 -36.22 19.07 -8.16
CA GLU A 181 -36.40 19.62 -9.50
C GLU A 181 -36.83 21.09 -9.34
N PRO A 182 -36.12 22.06 -9.93
CA PRO A 182 -36.51 23.46 -9.82
C PRO A 182 -37.91 23.61 -10.43
N PRO A 183 -38.81 24.41 -9.82
CA PRO A 183 -40.19 24.51 -10.27
C PRO A 183 -40.24 24.99 -11.73
N SER A 184 -40.61 24.05 -12.60
CA SER A 184 -40.83 24.30 -14.02
C SER A 184 -42.03 25.24 -14.20
N GLY A 185 -41.73 26.51 -14.51
CA GLY A 185 -42.69 27.43 -15.09
C GLY A 185 -43.01 28.67 -14.27
N GLU A 186 -42.33 29.77 -14.61
CA GLU A 186 -43.09 30.96 -15.02
C GLU A 186 -42.99 31.06 -16.55
N SER A 187 -43.96 30.49 -17.25
CA SER A 187 -44.21 30.71 -18.68
C SER A 187 -45.66 30.35 -19.01
N THR A 188 -46.44 31.43 -19.10
CA THR A 188 -47.82 31.63 -19.54
C THR A 188 -48.46 30.56 -20.45
N ASP A 189 -49.71 30.23 -20.11
CA ASP A 189 -50.81 29.71 -20.94
C ASP A 189 -50.59 28.59 -21.98
N GLY A 190 -51.28 27.47 -21.73
CA GLY A 190 -52.18 26.90 -22.74
C GLY A 190 -51.83 25.51 -23.30
N GLY A 191 -52.69 24.53 -23.01
CA GLY A 191 -52.78 23.28 -23.79
C GLY A 191 -52.71 22.01 -22.95
N SER A 192 -53.85 21.33 -22.79
CA SER A 192 -53.92 19.99 -22.21
C SER A 192 -53.44 18.92 -23.20
N ALA A 193 -52.58 17.99 -22.76
CA ALA A 193 -52.50 16.63 -23.30
C ALA A 193 -51.85 15.69 -22.28
N ASP A 194 -52.61 14.64 -21.96
CA ASP A 194 -52.26 13.26 -21.60
C ASP A 194 -50.90 12.95 -20.95
N GLY A 195 -50.97 12.27 -19.80
CA GLY A 195 -49.80 11.81 -19.07
C GLY A 195 -49.17 10.56 -19.66
N GLU A 196 -47.84 10.54 -19.67
CA GLU A 196 -47.04 9.33 -19.77
C GLU A 196 -46.13 9.31 -18.55
N SER A 197 -46.41 8.40 -17.61
CA SER A 197 -45.55 8.22 -16.44
C SER A 197 -44.19 7.76 -16.93
N ALA A 198 -43.20 8.66 -16.93
CA ALA A 198 -41.82 8.29 -17.11
C ALA A 198 -41.48 7.28 -16.01
N ASP A 199 -41.19 6.06 -16.44
CA ASP A 199 -40.75 4.95 -15.61
C ASP A 199 -39.48 5.39 -14.86
N SER A 200 -39.64 5.84 -13.61
CA SER A 200 -38.51 5.99 -12.71
C SER A 200 -37.87 4.61 -12.61
N PRO A 201 -36.62 4.42 -13.07
CA PRO A 201 -35.98 3.12 -12.97
C PRO A 201 -36.05 2.70 -11.50
N PRO A 202 -36.36 1.42 -11.20
CA PRO A 202 -36.40 0.96 -9.82
C PRO A 202 -35.08 1.34 -9.17
N VAL A 203 -35.15 1.94 -7.98
CA VAL A 203 -33.98 2.30 -7.19
C VAL A 203 -33.15 1.03 -7.05
N THR A 204 -32.08 0.93 -7.82
CA THR A 204 -31.21 -0.24 -7.80
C THR A 204 -30.68 -0.36 -6.39
N GLU A 205 -30.93 -1.54 -5.82
CA GLU A 205 -30.41 -1.97 -4.52
C GLU A 205 -28.98 -1.45 -4.37
N ALA A 206 -28.73 -0.70 -3.29
CA ALA A 206 -27.47 0.04 -3.08
C ALA A 206 -26.28 -0.81 -3.53
N GLU A 207 -25.48 -0.31 -4.49
CA GLU A 207 -24.45 -1.10 -5.16
C GLU A 207 -23.55 -1.77 -4.13
N THR A 208 -23.80 -3.05 -3.87
CA THR A 208 -23.20 -3.73 -2.74
C THR A 208 -21.69 -3.77 -2.94
N CYS A 209 -20.95 -3.04 -2.10
CA CYS A 209 -19.51 -2.93 -2.26
C CYS A 209 -18.89 -4.31 -2.18
N THR A 210 -18.47 -4.79 -3.35
CA THR A 210 -18.06 -6.18 -3.53
C THR A 210 -16.69 -6.38 -2.89
N GLY A 211 -16.52 -7.52 -2.21
CA GLY A 211 -15.28 -7.87 -1.56
C GLY A 211 -15.31 -7.74 -0.04
N SER A 212 -14.15 -7.51 0.56
CA SER A 212 -14.00 -7.27 2.00
C SER A 212 -12.71 -6.53 2.32
N VAL A 213 -12.61 -5.97 3.53
CA VAL A 213 -11.42 -5.33 4.07
C VAL A 213 -10.87 -6.18 5.22
N VAL A 214 -9.58 -6.47 5.16
CA VAL A 214 -8.84 -7.22 6.17
C VAL A 214 -7.97 -6.25 6.96
N SER A 215 -8.06 -6.27 8.28
CA SER A 215 -7.16 -5.57 9.21
C SER A 215 -6.49 -6.62 10.10
N ILE A 216 -5.16 -6.68 10.05
CA ILE A 216 -4.32 -7.52 10.91
C ILE A 216 -3.56 -6.61 11.86
N LYS A 217 -3.82 -6.73 13.15
CA LYS A 217 -3.21 -5.91 14.21
C LYS A 217 -2.31 -6.79 15.07
N VAL A 218 -1.01 -6.50 15.09
CA VAL A 218 -0.01 -7.30 15.81
C VAL A 218 0.65 -6.49 16.92
N ARG A 219 0.63 -7.04 18.12
CA ARG A 219 1.23 -6.49 19.35
C ARG A 219 2.31 -7.44 19.85
N ASN A 220 3.23 -6.92 20.66
CA ASN A 220 4.03 -7.78 21.52
C ASN A 220 3.15 -8.18 22.72
N ALA A 221 3.13 -9.45 23.11
CA ALA A 221 2.25 -10.00 24.16
C ALA A 221 2.41 -9.27 25.51
N ILE A 222 3.62 -8.81 25.85
CA ILE A 222 3.88 -8.01 27.06
C ILE A 222 3.15 -6.64 27.08
N GLY A 223 2.81 -6.12 25.89
CA GLY A 223 2.05 -4.90 25.68
C GLY A 223 0.58 -5.15 25.32
N ASP A 224 0.08 -6.37 25.50
CA ASP A 224 -1.32 -6.73 25.35
C ASP A 224 -1.94 -6.87 26.75
N ASP A 225 -2.90 -6.01 27.10
CA ASP A 225 -3.51 -6.03 28.43
C ASP A 225 -4.27 -7.34 28.71
N ARG A 226 -4.73 -8.03 27.67
CA ARG A 226 -5.41 -9.34 27.77
C ARG A 226 -4.48 -10.49 28.19
N MET A 227 -3.16 -10.29 28.10
CA MET A 227 -2.15 -11.23 28.60
C MET A 227 -1.74 -10.94 30.06
N LYS A 228 -2.21 -9.83 30.65
CA LYS A 228 -1.90 -9.48 32.04
C LYS A 228 -2.87 -10.23 32.98
N PRO A 229 -2.45 -10.57 34.21
CA PRO A 229 -3.37 -11.10 35.21
C PRO A 229 -4.51 -10.09 35.44
N GLN A 230 -5.75 -10.51 35.23
CA GLN A 230 -6.91 -9.71 35.58
C GLN A 230 -6.86 -9.40 37.09
N PRO A 231 -7.18 -8.15 37.51
CA PRO A 231 -7.25 -7.82 38.93
C PRO A 231 -8.41 -8.61 39.57
N SER A 232 -8.09 -9.58 40.42
CA SER A 232 -9.08 -10.32 41.18
C SER A 232 -9.64 -9.46 42.31
N THR A 233 -10.62 -8.61 42.00
CA THR A 233 -11.48 -8.00 43.03
C THR A 233 -12.34 -9.10 43.66
N ASP A 234 -12.29 -9.20 44.99
CA ASP A 234 -13.19 -10.08 45.75
C ASP A 234 -14.64 -9.63 45.50
N PRO A 235 -15.55 -10.50 45.03
CA PRO A 235 -16.93 -10.12 44.75
C PRO A 235 -17.66 -9.62 46.01
N SER A 236 -17.22 -10.00 47.22
CA SER A 236 -17.78 -9.46 48.48
C SER A 236 -17.37 -8.00 48.79
N LEU A 237 -16.42 -7.44 48.02
CA LEU A 237 -16.02 -6.03 48.09
C LEU A 237 -16.61 -5.18 46.96
N THR A 238 -17.34 -5.80 46.03
CA THR A 238 -18.14 -5.09 45.03
C THR A 238 -19.56 -5.05 45.56
N GLY A 239 -20.11 -3.85 45.81
CA GLY A 239 -21.50 -3.74 46.23
C GLY A 239 -22.45 -4.25 45.14
N GLU A 240 -23.63 -4.76 45.53
CA GLU A 240 -24.66 -5.15 44.58
C GLU A 240 -24.91 -4.03 43.54
N ASP A 241 -24.83 -4.41 42.26
CA ASP A 241 -25.26 -3.56 41.16
C ASP A 241 -26.79 -3.38 41.30
N PRO A 242 -27.30 -2.15 41.49
CA PRO A 242 -28.71 -1.94 41.73
C PRO A 242 -29.51 -2.34 40.48
N ASP A 243 -30.58 -3.11 40.66
CA ASP A 243 -31.49 -3.50 39.57
C ASP A 243 -31.79 -2.28 38.69
N PRO A 244 -31.69 -2.40 37.34
CA PRO A 244 -31.91 -1.28 36.44
C PRO A 244 -33.36 -0.81 36.59
N VAL A 245 -33.54 0.27 37.33
CA VAL A 245 -34.82 0.95 37.49
C VAL A 245 -35.16 1.59 36.15
N PHE A 246 -35.81 0.81 35.28
CA PHE A 246 -36.65 1.32 34.22
C PHE A 246 -37.71 2.20 34.87
N THR A 247 -37.34 3.47 35.03
CA THR A 247 -38.27 4.52 35.43
C THR A 247 -39.06 4.81 34.17
N ASP A 248 -40.31 4.37 34.13
CA ASP A 248 -41.21 4.66 33.02
C ASP A 248 -41.19 6.18 32.76
N ASP A 249 -40.58 6.59 31.65
CA ASP A 249 -40.43 8.02 31.32
C ASP A 249 -41.81 8.54 30.88
N PRO A 250 -42.45 9.41 31.68
CA PRO A 250 -43.82 9.87 31.40
C PRO A 250 -43.91 10.78 30.17
N LEU A 251 -42.79 11.03 29.48
CA LEU A 251 -42.75 11.71 28.18
C LEU A 251 -43.00 10.78 26.98
N LEU A 252 -42.90 9.46 27.14
CA LEU A 252 -43.16 8.50 26.05
C LEU A 252 -44.67 8.29 25.79
N ASP A 253 -45.52 8.47 26.80
CA ASP A 253 -46.98 8.41 26.66
C ASP A 253 -47.61 9.67 25.99
N LEU A 254 -46.79 10.58 25.47
CA LEU A 254 -47.23 11.82 24.80
C LEU A 254 -47.17 11.74 23.27
N GLU A 255 -47.11 10.54 22.68
CA GLU A 255 -47.39 10.36 21.25
C GLU A 255 -48.87 10.67 20.97
N VAL A 256 -49.12 11.92 20.59
CA VAL A 256 -50.44 12.44 20.18
C VAL A 256 -50.91 11.70 18.92
N GLU A 257 -51.98 10.91 19.04
CA GLU A 257 -52.67 10.34 17.87
C GLU A 257 -53.21 11.47 16.96
N PRO A 258 -52.85 11.50 15.66
CA PRO A 258 -53.44 12.43 14.72
C PRO A 258 -54.89 12.02 14.38
N SER A 259 -55.76 13.02 14.29
CA SER A 259 -57.20 12.88 13.93
C SER A 259 -57.46 12.90 12.42
#